data_AF-A0A345P706-F1
#
_entry.id   AF-A0A345P706-F1
#
_cell.length_a   1.000
_cell.length_b   1.000
_cell.length_c   1.000
_cell.angle_alpha   90.00
_cell.angle_beta   90.00
_cell.angle_gamma   90.00
#
_symmetry.space_group_name_H-M   'P 1'
#
loop_
_entity.id
_entity.type
_entity.pdbx_description
1 polymer ?
#
loop_
_entity_poly.entity_id
_entity_poly.type
_entity_poly.pdbx_seq_one_letter_code
_entity_poly.pdbx_strand_id
1 'polypeptide(L)' 'MSNYVCSQLSAPDGNGISTCTVWAVDQPFLPDLTNDQANELLGPVVTMFCVVFAWKIVGKFMARK' A
#
# COMPACT_ATOMS: atom_id res chain seq x y z
N MET A 1 16.41 4.02 -2.65
CA MET A 1 17.02 2.78 -3.18
C MET A 1 15.99 2.16 -4.10
N SER A 2 16.18 2.23 -5.41
CA SER A 2 15.24 1.68 -6.38
C SER A 2 15.43 0.16 -6.45
N ASN A 3 14.37 -0.62 -6.26
CA ASN A 3 14.40 -2.06 -6.50
C ASN A 3 14.34 -2.30 -8.02
N TYR A 4 15.19 -3.17 -8.54
CA TYR A 4 15.19 -3.56 -9.94
C TYR A 4 14.71 -5.01 -10.02
N VAL A 5 13.66 -5.23 -10.81
CA VAL A 5 13.13 -6.57 -11.09
C VAL A 5 13.48 -6.95 -12.53
N CYS A 6 13.83 -8.21 -12.73
CA CYS A 6 14.13 -8.69 -14.06
C CYS A 6 12.83 -8.85 -14.87
N SER A 7 12.74 -8.16 -16.01
CA SER A 7 11.58 -8.21 -16.91
C SER A 7 11.76 -9.26 -18.01
N GLN A 8 12.99 -9.47 -18.47
CA GLN A 8 13.29 -10.43 -19.53
C GLN A 8 14.58 -11.21 -19.23
N LEU A 9 14.48 -12.54 -19.29
CA LEU A 9 15.62 -13.45 -19.17
C LEU A 9 16.19 -13.78 -20.57
N SER A 10 17.52 -13.90 -20.65
CA SER A 10 18.19 -14.50 -21.81
C SER A 10 17.94 -16.00 -21.88
N ALA A 11 18.05 -16.54 -23.10
CA ALA A 11 18.10 -17.98 -23.30
C ALA A 11 19.28 -18.56 -22.49
N PRO A 12 19.08 -19.70 -21.80
CA PRO A 12 20.12 -20.31 -20.99
C PRO A 12 21.33 -20.68 -21.86
N ASP A 13 22.53 -20.40 -21.36
CA ASP A 13 23.77 -20.81 -22.00
C ASP A 13 23.99 -22.34 -21.91
N GLY A 14 25.10 -22.82 -22.47
CA GLY A 14 25.45 -24.25 -22.45
C GLY A 14 25.62 -24.85 -21.03
N ASN A 15 25.68 -24.00 -20.00
CA ASN A 15 25.75 -24.39 -18.59
C ASN A 15 24.41 -24.21 -17.86
N GLY A 16 23.34 -23.85 -18.57
CA GLY A 16 22.01 -23.63 -18.01
C GLY A 16 21.86 -22.30 -17.26
N ILE A 17 22.81 -21.38 -17.39
CA ILE A 17 22.75 -20.08 -16.70
C ILE A 17 22.02 -19.09 -17.60
N SER A 18 20.99 -18.46 -17.04
CA SER A 18 20.26 -17.35 -17.67
C SER A 18 20.57 -16.05 -16.95
N THR A 19 20.81 -14.99 -17.73
CA THR A 19 21.06 -13.63 -17.23
C THR A 19 19.88 -12.72 -17.55
N CYS A 20 19.68 -11.69 -16.76
CA CYS A 20 18.65 -10.71 -17.06
C CYS A 20 19.11 -9.77 -18.19
N THR A 21 18.34 -9.71 -19.28
CA THR A 21 18.65 -8.81 -20.42
C THR A 21 17.99 -7.45 -20.25
N VAL A 22 16.83 -7.39 -19.61
CA VAL A 22 16.08 -6.16 -19.37
C VAL A 22 15.70 -6.06 -17.90
N TRP A 23 16.24 -5.06 -17.23
CA TRP A 23 15.89 -4.70 -15.86
C TRP A 23 14.79 -3.63 -15.89
N ALA A 24 13.66 -3.92 -15.27
CA ALA A 24 12.62 -2.94 -15.03
C ALA A 24 12.83 -2.34 -13.63
N VAL A 25 12.55 -1.04 -13.50
CA VAL A 25 12.43 -0.43 -12.18
C VAL A 25 11.13 -0.95 -11.58
N ASP A 26 11.21 -1.55 -10.40
CA ASP A 26 10.05 -1.92 -9.60
C ASP A 26 9.32 -0.62 -9.22
N GLN A 27 8.30 -0.28 -10.00
CA GLN A 27 7.46 0.88 -9.70
C GLN A 27 6.52 0.46 -8.58
N PRO A 28 6.40 1.23 -7.49
CA PRO A 28 5.42 0.93 -6.46
C PRO A 28 4.02 0.83 -7.09
N PHE A 29 3.28 -0.22 -6.74
CA PHE A 29 1.94 -0.47 -7.26
C PHE A 29 0.99 0.71 -6.99
N LEU A 30 1.22 1.44 -5.90
CA LEU A 30 0.53 2.68 -5.60
C LEU A 30 1.41 3.88 -5.97
N PRO A 31 0.84 4.91 -6.60
CA PRO A 31 1.55 6.16 -6.81
C PRO A 31 1.92 6.77 -5.45
N ASP A 32 3.05 7.47 -5.40
CA ASP A 32 3.41 8.26 -4.23
C ASP A 32 2.33 9.31 -3.99
N LEU A 33 1.67 9.23 -2.83
CA LEU A 33 0.69 10.24 -2.42
C LEU A 33 1.41 11.52 -2.05
N THR A 34 0.94 12.64 -2.60
CA THR A 34 1.35 13.95 -2.07
C THR A 34 0.78 14.15 -0.67
N ASN A 35 1.42 14.99 0.14
CA ASN A 35 0.93 15.30 1.49
C ASN A 35 -0.51 15.84 1.48
N ASP A 36 -0.90 16.55 0.43
CA ASP A 36 -2.26 17.08 0.27
C ASP A 36 -3.28 15.95 0.04
N GLN A 37 -2.96 14.98 -0.83
CA GLN A 37 -3.81 13.81 -1.07
C GLN A 37 -3.92 12.90 0.16
N ALA A 38 -2.83 12.77 0.93
CA ALA A 38 -2.85 12.04 2.18
C ALA A 38 -3.81 12.68 3.20
N ASN A 39 -3.81 14.01 3.32
CA ASN A 39 -4.72 14.73 4.21
C ASN A 39 -6.19 14.64 3.79
N GLU A 40 -6.49 14.68 2.49
CA GLU A 40 -7.85 14.50 1.98
C GLU A 40 -8.42 13.11 2.30
N LEU A 41 -7.58 12.06 2.26
CA LEU A 41 -7.98 10.70 2.62
C LEU A 41 -8.08 10.48 4.13
N LEU A 42 -7.29 11.20 4.92
CA LEU A 42 -7.25 11.02 6.37
C LEU A 42 -8.54 11.52 7.05
N GLY A 43 -9.09 12.64 6.60
CA GLY A 43 -10.29 13.26 7.18
C GLY A 43 -11.52 12.32 7.23
N PRO A 44 -11.93 11.71 6.11
CA PRO A 44 -13.04 10.76 6.06
C PRO A 44 -12.80 9.53 6.95
N VAL A 45 -11.58 8.99 6.94
CA VAL A 45 -11.21 7.80 7.72
C VAL A 45 -11.32 8.09 9.21
N VAL A 46 -10.73 9.19 9.68
CA VAL A 46 -10.79 9.60 11.09
C VAL A 46 -12.24 9.85 11.52
N THR A 47 -13.03 10.51 10.68
CA THR A 47 -14.45 10.79 10.98
C THR A 47 -15.26 9.50 11.15
N MET A 48 -15.05 8.52 10.26
CA MET A 48 -15.70 7.21 10.35
C MET A 48 -15.37 6.50 11.67
N PHE A 49 -14.08 6.48 12.07
CA PHE A 49 -13.66 5.87 13.34
C PHE A 49 -14.27 6.60 14.55
N CYS A 50 -14.31 7.93 14.54
CA CYS A 50 -14.93 8.73 15.59
C CYS A 50 -16.41 8.40 15.78
N VAL A 51 -17.18 8.28 14.69
CA VAL A 51 -18.60 7.93 14.75
C VAL A 51 -18.80 6.55 15.37
N VAL A 52 -18.04 5.54 14.93
CA VAL A 52 -18.11 4.18 15.47
C VAL A 52 -17.78 4.15 16.96
N PHE A 53 -16.74 4.88 17.38
CA PHE A 53 -16.37 4.98 18.79
C PHE A 53 -17.42 5.69 19.63
N ALA A 54 -17.98 6.80 19.13
CA ALA A 54 -19.03 7.54 19.83
C ALA A 54 -20.26 6.65 20.06
N TRP A 55 -20.70 5.91 19.04
CA TRP A 55 -21.81 4.95 19.16
C TRP A 55 -21.51 3.84 20.18
N LYS A 56 -20.29 3.30 20.19
CA LYS A 56 -19.89 2.28 21.16
C LYS A 56 -19.88 2.83 22.60
N ILE A 57 -19.46 4.06 22.80
CA ILE A 57 -19.46 4.72 24.12
C ILE A 57 -20.90 4.96 24.58
N VAL A 58 -21.74 5.52 23.71
CA VAL A 58 -23.16 5.77 24.00
C VAL A 58 -23.90 4.46 24.32
N GLY A 59 -23.67 3.40 23.54
CA GLY A 59 -24.25 2.08 23.81
C GLY A 59 -23.80 1.50 25.15
N LYS A 60 -22.54 1.68 25.54
CA LYS A 60 -22.04 1.28 26.87
C LYS A 60 -22.64 2.10 28.01
N PHE A 61 -22.91 3.38 27.79
CA PHE A 61 -23.56 4.24 28.78
C PHE A 61 -25.04 3.88 28.96
N MET A 62 -25.75 3.61 27.87
CA MET A 62 -27.16 3.21 27.93
C MET A 62 -27.35 1.79 28.51
N ALA A 63 -26.43 0.86 28.25
CA ALA A 63 -26.51 -0.50 28.78
C ALA A 63 -26.15 -0.64 30.29
N ARG A 64 -25.68 0.44 30.93
CA ARG A 64 -25.34 0.45 32.37
C ARG A 64 -26.41 1.11 33.25
N LYS A 65 -27.53 1.57 32.68
CA LYS A 65 -28.65 2.18 33.41
C LYS A 65 -29.82 1.22 33.46
#